data_AF-J3D3Y9-F1
#
_entry.id   AF-J3D3Y9-F1
#
_cell.length_a   1.000
_cell.length_b   1.000
_cell.length_c   1.000
_cell.angle_alpha   90.00
_cell.angle_beta   90.00
_cell.angle_gamma   90.00
#
_symmetry.space_group_name_H-M   'P 1'
#
loop_
_entity.id
_entity.type
_entity.pdbx_description
1 polymer ?
#
loop_
_entity_poly.entity_id
_entity_poly.type
_entity_poly.pdbx_seq_one_letter_code
_entity_poly.pdbx_strand_id
1 'polypeptide(L)'
;MSLHQDKDEKSYAAPIVSVSLGLPALFLFGGFTRSDKSQRVPLLHGDIVVWGGVDRLRYHGVLPIKDGQHPRLGEQRINFTFRTAR
;
A
#
# COMPACT_ATOMS: atom_id res chain seq x y z
N MET A 1 7.91 3.37 -4.42
CA MET A 1 6.73 4.25 -4.53
C MET A 1 6.74 5.17 -3.33
N SER A 2 7.00 6.46 -3.53
CA SER A 2 7.15 7.42 -2.43
C SER A 2 5.81 7.70 -1.74
N LEU A 3 5.85 8.43 -0.63
CA LEU A 3 4.65 8.78 0.13
C LEU A 3 3.69 9.64 -0.72
N HIS A 4 2.45 9.16 -0.93
CA HIS A 4 1.42 9.77 -1.76
C HIS A 4 0.02 9.48 -1.22
N GLN A 5 -1.01 10.05 -1.84
CA GLN A 5 -2.42 9.77 -1.57
C GLN A 5 -3.07 9.27 -2.85
N ASP A 6 -3.99 8.33 -2.72
CA ASP A 6 -4.88 7.93 -3.80
C ASP A 6 -6.10 8.85 -3.80
N LYS A 7 -6.09 9.85 -4.69
CA LYS A 7 -7.08 10.93 -4.76
C LYS A 7 -7.58 11.20 -6.19
N ASP A 8 -7.34 10.25 -7.09
CA ASP A 8 -7.70 10.37 -8.50
C ASP A 8 -9.08 9.75 -8.80
N GLU A 9 -9.72 9.15 -7.78
CA GLU A 9 -11.05 8.56 -7.88
C GLU A 9 -12.16 9.63 -7.78
N LYS A 10 -13.27 9.46 -8.52
CA LYS A 10 -14.42 10.38 -8.50
C LYS A 10 -15.13 10.46 -7.14
N SER A 11 -15.09 9.37 -6.38
CA SER A 11 -15.72 9.25 -5.07
C SER A 11 -14.77 8.52 -4.13
N TYR A 12 -14.76 8.96 -2.87
CA TYR A 12 -13.96 8.40 -1.79
C TYR A 12 -14.79 7.49 -0.86
N ALA A 13 -16.02 7.15 -1.23
CA ALA A 13 -16.86 6.26 -0.43
C ALA A 13 -16.33 4.81 -0.42
N ALA A 14 -15.77 4.35 -1.54
CA ALA A 14 -15.19 3.02 -1.64
C ALA A 14 -13.78 2.99 -1.01
N PRO A 15 -13.43 1.91 -0.28
CA PRO A 15 -12.09 1.72 0.24
C PRO A 15 -11.11 1.39 -0.88
N ILE A 16 -9.82 1.41 -0.55
CA ILE A 16 -8.76 0.82 -1.36
C ILE A 16 -8.41 -0.54 -0.77
N VAL A 17 -8.29 -1.55 -1.62
CA VAL A 17 -7.86 -2.90 -1.25
C VAL A 17 -6.55 -3.18 -1.96
N SER A 18 -5.49 -3.43 -1.20
CA SER A 18 -4.14 -3.65 -1.71
C SER A 18 -3.63 -5.04 -1.34
N VAL A 19 -3.39 -5.88 -2.34
CA VAL A 19 -2.95 -7.28 -2.17
C VAL A 19 -1.45 -7.37 -2.44
N SER A 20 -0.69 -7.95 -1.52
CA SER A 20 0.77 -8.12 -1.63
C SER A 20 1.14 -9.55 -2.00
N LEU A 21 1.99 -9.73 -3.03
CA LEU A 21 2.49 -11.03 -3.44
C LEU A 21 4.01 -10.95 -3.69
N GLY A 22 4.77 -11.89 -3.12
CA GLY A 22 6.18 -12.07 -3.43
C GLY A 22 7.07 -11.56 -2.30
N LEU A 23 8.14 -10.84 -2.64
CA LEU A 23 9.07 -10.32 -1.64
C LEU A 23 8.37 -9.43 -0.59
N PRO A 24 8.82 -9.48 0.67
CA PRO A 24 8.26 -8.67 1.73
C PRO A 24 8.55 -7.18 1.51
N ALA A 25 7.68 -6.33 2.04
CA ALA A 25 7.84 -4.88 1.97
C ALA A 25 7.50 -4.20 3.28
N LEU A 26 8.10 -3.04 3.53
CA LEU A 26 7.67 -2.13 4.59
C LEU A 26 6.73 -1.09 4.00
N PHE A 27 5.44 -1.26 4.29
CA PHE A 27 4.40 -0.28 3.99
C PHE A 27 4.45 0.85 5.01
N LEU A 28 4.40 2.07 4.50
CA LEU A 28 4.31 3.29 5.29
C LEU A 28 2.86 3.73 5.30
N PHE A 29 2.26 3.82 6.49
CA PHE A 29 0.90 4.33 6.68
C PHE A 29 0.96 5.62 7.51
N GLY A 30 0.90 6.75 6.82
CA GLY A 30 1.00 8.11 7.35
C GLY A 30 -0.33 8.68 7.82
N GLY A 31 -0.33 9.99 8.08
CA GLY A 31 -1.52 10.75 8.43
C GLY A 31 -2.14 11.47 7.23
N PHE A 32 -2.79 12.61 7.49
CA PHE A 32 -3.45 13.42 6.47
C PHE A 32 -2.55 14.49 5.88
N THR A 33 -1.41 14.76 6.53
CA THR A 33 -0.34 15.60 5.99
C THR A 33 0.87 14.75 5.62
N ARG A 34 1.65 15.20 4.63
CA ARG A 34 2.85 14.48 4.17
C ARG A 34 3.95 14.37 5.24
N SER A 35 3.99 15.30 6.20
CA SER A 35 4.94 15.33 7.32
C SER A 35 4.52 14.48 8.51
N ASP A 36 3.28 13.98 8.54
CA ASP A 36 2.81 13.15 9.65
C ASP A 36 3.65 11.87 9.77
N LYS A 37 3.92 11.48 11.02
CA LYS A 37 4.69 10.27 11.31
C LYS A 37 4.00 9.04 10.71
N SER A 38 4.72 8.32 9.87
CA SER A 38 4.22 7.07 9.28
C SER A 38 4.44 5.88 10.22
N GLN A 39 3.39 5.07 10.39
CA GLN A 39 3.51 3.72 10.91
C GLN A 39 4.22 2.85 9.87
N ARG A 40 5.05 1.91 10.33
CA ARG A 40 5.74 0.95 9.47
C ARG A 40 5.07 -0.41 9.67
N VAL A 41 4.44 -0.91 8.62
CA VAL A 41 3.71 -2.17 8.63
C VAL A 41 4.41 -3.14 7.68
N PRO A 42 5.01 -4.23 8.17
CA PRO A 42 5.52 -5.28 7.30
C PRO A 42 4.37 -5.94 6.55
N LEU A 43 4.50 -6.06 5.22
CA LEU A 43 3.60 -6.83 4.37
C LEU A 43 4.35 -7.99 3.77
N LEU A 44 3.80 -9.19 3.94
CA LEU A 44 4.31 -10.46 3.45
C LEU A 44 3.49 -10.94 2.25
N HIS A 45 3.95 -12.04 1.64
CA HIS A 45 3.19 -12.69 0.58
C HIS A 45 1.82 -13.15 1.10
N GLY A 46 0.75 -12.72 0.44
CA GLY A 46 -0.63 -13.04 0.77
C GLY A 46 -1.32 -11.97 1.63
N ASP A 47 -0.59 -10.99 2.17
CA ASP A 47 -1.20 -9.95 3.00
C ASP A 47 -2.07 -9.00 2.17
N ILE A 48 -3.18 -8.58 2.79
CA ILE A 48 -4.14 -7.64 2.22
C ILE A 48 -4.29 -6.45 3.17
N VAL A 49 -4.06 -5.24 2.66
CA VAL A 49 -4.33 -3.99 3.38
C VAL A 49 -5.59 -3.37 2.81
N VAL A 50 -6.51 -2.98 3.69
CA VAL A 50 -7.73 -2.27 3.32
C VAL A 50 -7.79 -0.96 4.11
N TRP A 51 -7.98 0.16 3.43
CA TRP A 51 -8.22 1.45 4.09
C TRP A 51 -9.29 2.24 3.35
N GLY A 52 -10.15 2.90 4.11
CA GLY A 52 -11.32 3.62 3.62
C GLY A 52 -11.95 4.45 4.73
N GLY A 53 -13.13 5.02 4.47
CA GLY A 53 -13.80 5.90 5.42
C GLY A 53 -12.89 7.07 5.84
N VAL A 54 -12.73 7.26 7.16
CA VAL A 54 -11.87 8.33 7.70
C VAL A 54 -10.42 8.22 7.23
N ASP A 55 -9.93 7.01 6.95
CA ASP A 55 -8.54 6.78 6.56
C ASP A 55 -8.30 6.83 5.04
N ARG A 56 -9.35 7.04 4.25
CA ARG A 56 -9.35 6.89 2.78
C ARG A 56 -8.29 7.74 2.07
N LEU A 57 -7.94 8.88 2.63
CA LEU A 57 -6.99 9.83 2.07
C LEU A 57 -5.72 9.95 2.92
N ARG A 58 -5.36 8.92 3.69
CA ARG A 58 -4.07 8.91 4.37
C ARG A 58 -2.92 8.80 3.38
N TYR A 59 -1.85 9.54 3.67
CA TYR A 59 -0.58 9.39 2.99
C TYR A 59 -0.04 7.98 3.21
N HIS A 60 0.40 7.32 2.15
CA HIS A 60 0.96 5.99 2.23
C HIS A 60 2.01 5.75 1.14
N GLY A 61 2.80 4.69 1.30
CA GLY A 61 3.86 4.36 0.36
C GLY A 61 4.59 3.09 0.76
N VAL A 62 5.62 2.74 0.00
CA VAL A 62 6.42 1.53 0.23
C VAL A 62 7.89 1.90 0.17
N LEU A 63 8.64 1.54 1.22
CA LEU A 63 10.10 1.69 1.23
C LEU A 63 10.73 0.85 0.11
N PRO A 64 11.97 1.16 -0.34
CA PRO A 64 12.68 0.32 -1.29
C PRO A 64 12.67 -1.15 -0.87
N ILE A 65 12.30 -2.02 -1.81
CA ILE A 65 12.27 -3.47 -1.59
C ILE A 65 13.72 -3.94 -1.50
N LYS A 66 14.01 -4.76 -0.49
CA LYS A 66 15.34 -5.37 -0.33
C LYS A 66 15.47 -6.56 -1.28
N ASP A 67 16.68 -6.82 -1.72
CA ASP A 67 17.01 -8.02 -2.48
C ASP A 67 16.61 -9.29 -1.70
N GLY A 68 16.14 -10.30 -2.42
CA GLY A 68 15.70 -11.56 -1.83
C GLY A 68 15.05 -12.48 -2.86
N GLN A 69 14.67 -13.67 -2.42
CA GLN A 69 14.07 -14.71 -3.27
C GLN A 69 12.76 -15.22 -2.64
N HIS A 70 11.64 -15.11 -3.37
CA HIS A 70 10.37 -15.73 -3.01
C HIS A 70 10.22 -17.09 -3.70
N PRO A 71 9.79 -18.17 -2.99
CA PRO A 71 9.75 -19.52 -3.56
C PRO A 71 8.96 -19.68 -4.87
N ARG A 72 7.93 -18.85 -5.08
CA ARG A 72 7.07 -18.90 -6.27
C ARG A 72 7.29 -17.78 -7.29
N LEU A 73 7.88 -16.67 -6.86
CA LEU A 73 7.92 -15.43 -7.65
C LEU A 73 9.35 -14.90 -7.85
N GLY A 74 10.37 -15.62 -7.37
CA GLY A 74 11.76 -15.19 -7.43
C GLY A 74 11.96 -13.84 -6.76
N GLU A 75 12.71 -12.94 -7.39
CA GLU A 75 13.06 -11.62 -6.89
C GLU A 75 11.91 -10.58 -7.00
N GLN A 76 10.70 -11.02 -7.33
CA GLN A 76 9.60 -10.11 -7.63
C GLN A 76 8.74 -9.80 -6.39
N ARG A 77 8.26 -8.55 -6.33
CA ARG A 77 7.09 -8.16 -5.54
C ARG A 77 6.03 -7.58 -6.47
N ILE A 78 4.82 -8.13 -6.38
CA ILE A 78 3.66 -7.69 -7.13
C ILE A 78 2.63 -7.13 -6.14
N ASN A 79 1.97 -6.04 -6.53
CA ASN A 79 0.90 -5.45 -5.76
C ASN A 79 -0.30 -5.18 -6.66
N PHE A 80 -1.47 -5.68 -6.27
CA PHE A 80 -2.73 -5.35 -6.91
C PHE A 80 -3.49 -4.36 -6.03
N THR A 81 -3.83 -3.21 -6.58
CA THR A 81 -4.61 -2.17 -5.88
C THR A 81 -5.97 -2.04 -6.55
N PHE A 82 -7.01 -2.50 -5.85
CA PHE A 82 -8.40 -2.42 -6.28
C PHE A 82 -9.05 -1.16 -5.74
N ARG A 83 -9.82 -0.50 -6.60
CA ARG A 83 -10.48 0.78 -6.34
C ARG A 83 -11.69 0.95 -7.25
N THR A 84 -12.69 1.70 -6.77
CA THR A 84 -13.81 2.17 -7.60
C THR A 84 -13.45 3.53 -8.18
N ALA A 85 -12.93 3.55 -9.41
CA ALA A 85 -12.46 4.78 -10.05
C ALA A 85 -13.58 5.64 -10.67
N ARG A 86 -14.75 5.04 -10.96
CA ARG A 86 -15.89 5.69 -11.62
C ARG A 86 -17.19 5.42 -10.90
#